data_AF-A0A6B3GQZ9-F1
#
_entry.id   AF-A0A6B3GQZ9-F1
#
_cell.length_a   1.000
_cell.length_b   1.000
_cell.length_c   1.000
_cell.angle_alpha   90.00
_cell.angle_beta   90.00
_cell.angle_gamma   90.00
#
_symmetry.space_group_name_H-M   'P 1'
#
loop_
_entity.id
_entity.type
_entity.pdbx_description
1 polymer ?
#
loop_
_entity_poly.entity_id
_entity_poly.type
_entity_poly.pdbx_seq_one_letter_code
_entity_poly.pdbx_strand_id
1 'polypeptide(L)'
;MTTTSPTISELIAQERRLTLPHFSYDDAFALGSLLVKLARERHAPVAIDIRRGAQQLFHAALPGSSADNDAWIDRKRKVVERYGESSYLVGTRFRAKGTTFEESSRLDPDTYAAHGGSF
;
A
#
# COMPACT_ATOMS: atom_id res chain seq x y z
N MET A 1 8.30 3.91 22.09
CA MET A 1 9.48 3.96 21.20
C MET A 1 9.16 4.95 20.10
N THR A 2 9.86 6.07 20.00
CA THR A 2 9.74 6.99 18.86
C THR A 2 10.33 6.31 17.64
N THR A 3 9.50 5.71 16.81
CA THR A 3 9.92 5.16 15.52
C THR A 3 10.25 6.33 14.60
N THR A 4 11.53 6.59 14.37
CA THR A 4 11.98 7.50 13.32
C THR A 4 11.40 7.00 11.99
N SER A 5 10.73 7.87 11.24
CA SER A 5 10.24 7.55 9.90
C SER A 5 11.41 7.13 9.00
N PRO A 6 11.26 6.09 8.17
CA PRO A 6 12.34 5.63 7.30
C PRO A 6 12.70 6.71 6.28
N THR A 7 13.98 6.79 5.95
CA THR A 7 14.52 7.66 4.90
C THR A 7 14.09 7.18 3.52
N ILE A 8 14.13 8.07 2.52
CA ILE A 8 13.85 7.72 1.11
C ILE A 8 14.75 6.57 0.64
N SER A 9 16.04 6.59 1.00
CA SER A 9 16.98 5.54 0.63
C SER A 9 16.62 4.18 1.24
N GLU A 10 16.17 4.15 2.49
CA GLU A 10 15.70 2.92 3.14
C GLU A 10 14.44 2.38 2.48
N LEU A 11 13.49 3.25 2.11
CA LEU A 11 12.27 2.85 1.41
C LEU A 11 12.59 2.24 0.04
N ILE A 12 13.48 2.87 -0.75
CA ILE A 12 13.92 2.32 -2.04
C ILE A 12 14.61 0.96 -1.85
N ALA A 13 15.43 0.80 -0.81
CA ALA A 13 16.10 -0.46 -0.51
C ALA A 13 15.10 -1.56 -0.10
N GLN A 14 14.05 -1.21 0.64
CA GLN A 14 12.97 -2.13 0.98
C GLN A 14 12.20 -2.58 -0.25
N GLU A 15 11.84 -1.66 -1.15
CA GLU A 15 11.14 -1.98 -2.41
C GLU A 15 11.92 -2.96 -3.27
N ARG A 16 13.22 -2.72 -3.46
CA ARG A 16 14.09 -3.62 -4.24
C ARG A 16 14.22 -5.00 -3.61
N ARG A 17 14.23 -5.09 -2.28
CA ARG A 17 14.36 -6.36 -1.56
C ARG A 17 13.07 -7.16 -1.51
N LEU A 18 11.93 -6.49 -1.45
CA LEU A 18 10.60 -7.11 -1.34
C LEU A 18 10.00 -7.43 -2.72
N THR A 19 10.83 -7.93 -3.64
CA THR A 19 10.38 -8.45 -4.93
C THR A 19 10.34 -9.98 -4.88
N LEU A 20 9.20 -10.56 -5.24
CA LEU A 20 9.04 -12.01 -5.29
C LEU A 20 9.58 -12.56 -6.63
N PRO A 21 10.33 -13.68 -6.62
CA PRO A 21 10.88 -14.26 -7.85
C PRO A 21 9.81 -14.88 -8.77
N HIS A 22 8.66 -15.25 -8.22
CA HIS A 22 7.47 -15.70 -8.95
C HIS A 22 6.20 -15.21 -8.25
N PHE A 23 5.10 -15.12 -9.00
CA PHE A 23 3.81 -14.72 -8.44
C PHE A 23 2.63 -15.38 -9.17
N SER A 24 2.24 -16.55 -8.67
CA SER A 24 1.09 -17.33 -9.10
C SER A 24 -0.20 -16.95 -8.34
N TYR A 25 -1.32 -17.53 -8.74
CA TYR A 25 -2.59 -17.39 -8.02
C TYR A 25 -2.52 -17.99 -6.61
N ASP A 26 -1.82 -19.12 -6.45
CA ASP A 26 -1.63 -19.77 -5.16
C ASP A 26 -0.73 -18.92 -4.24
N ASP A 27 0.29 -18.27 -4.80
CA ASP A 27 1.14 -17.32 -4.06
C ASP A 27 0.31 -16.15 -3.51
N ALA A 28 -0.58 -15.60 -4.33
CA ALA A 28 -1.47 -14.51 -3.91
C ALA A 28 -2.42 -14.95 -2.78
N PHE A 29 -3.00 -16.15 -2.88
CA PHE A 29 -3.86 -16.70 -1.83
C PHE A 29 -3.09 -16.97 -0.53
N ALA A 30 -1.88 -17.55 -0.63
CA ALA A 30 -1.03 -17.83 0.52
C ALA A 30 -0.57 -16.56 1.22
N LEU A 31 -0.12 -15.55 0.47
CA LEU A 31 0.28 -14.24 1.00
C LEU A 31 -0.90 -13.54 1.67
N GLY A 32 -2.06 -13.49 1.01
CA GLY A 32 -3.28 -12.90 1.57
C GLY A 32 -3.69 -13.58 2.86
N SER A 33 -3.69 -14.91 2.89
CA SER A 33 -4.01 -15.70 4.09
C SER A 33 -3.03 -15.46 5.24
N LEU A 34 -1.73 -15.33 4.96
CA LEU A 34 -0.72 -14.99 5.95
C LEU A 34 -0.97 -13.59 6.55
N LEU A 35 -1.26 -12.60 5.71
CA LEU A 35 -1.58 -11.23 6.16
C LEU A 35 -2.83 -11.20 7.02
N VAL A 36 -3.89 -11.92 6.64
CA VAL A 36 -5.12 -12.06 7.45
C VAL A 36 -4.81 -12.67 8.80
N LYS A 37 -4.01 -13.75 8.86
CA LYS A 37 -3.61 -14.38 10.12
C LYS A 37 -2.89 -13.38 11.03
N LEU A 38 -1.87 -12.70 10.51
CA LEU A 38 -1.10 -11.70 11.28
C LEU A 38 -1.97 -10.53 11.75
N ALA A 39 -2.90 -10.06 10.92
CA ALA A 39 -3.81 -8.99 11.28
C ALA A 39 -4.79 -9.41 12.37
N ARG A 40 -5.31 -10.66 12.32
CA ARG A 40 -6.16 -11.23 13.37
C ARG A 40 -5.41 -11.38 14.69
N GLU A 41 -4.18 -11.91 14.68
CA GLU A 41 -3.33 -12.02 15.88
C GLU A 41 -3.12 -10.65 16.55
N ARG A 42 -3.08 -9.58 15.75
CA ARG A 42 -2.91 -8.20 16.22
C ARG A 42 -4.22 -7.46 16.46
N HIS A 43 -5.38 -8.09 16.24
CA HIS A 43 -6.69 -7.44 16.27
C HIS A 43 -6.76 -6.16 15.40
N ALA A 44 -6.08 -6.17 14.26
CA ALA A 44 -5.95 -5.00 13.40
C ALA A 44 -7.21 -4.83 12.51
N PRO A 45 -7.91 -3.69 12.56
CA PRO A 45 -9.09 -3.42 11.75
C PRO A 45 -8.69 -2.97 10.33
N VAL A 46 -8.24 -3.91 9.52
CA VAL A 46 -7.70 -3.63 8.17
C VAL A 46 -8.46 -4.37 7.08
N ALA A 47 -8.47 -3.79 5.88
CA ALA A 47 -8.75 -4.51 4.64
C ALA A 47 -7.43 -4.82 3.92
N ILE A 48 -7.36 -5.99 3.29
CA ILE A 48 -6.19 -6.48 2.56
C ILE A 48 -6.61 -6.70 1.11
N ASP A 49 -5.81 -6.21 0.16
CA ASP A 49 -6.02 -6.35 -1.27
C ASP A 49 -4.71 -6.78 -1.95
N ILE A 50 -4.80 -7.76 -2.85
CA ILE A 50 -3.67 -8.21 -3.67
C ILE A 50 -4.14 -8.31 -5.11
N ARG A 51 -3.42 -7.66 -6.01
CA ARG A 51 -3.73 -7.61 -7.44
C ARG A 51 -2.55 -8.02 -8.29
N ARG A 52 -2.86 -8.48 -9.50
CA ARG A 52 -1.88 -8.63 -10.59
C ARG A 52 -2.39 -7.83 -11.79
N GLY A 53 -1.78 -6.68 -12.02
CA GLY A 53 -2.34 -5.66 -12.91
C GLY A 53 -3.76 -5.29 -12.45
N ALA A 54 -4.71 -5.25 -13.38
CA ALA A 54 -6.10 -4.91 -13.07
C ALA A 54 -6.86 -6.00 -12.28
N GLN A 55 -6.40 -7.26 -12.27
CA GLN A 55 -7.12 -8.38 -11.67
C GLN A 55 -6.91 -8.43 -10.15
N GLN A 56 -7.99 -8.39 -9.38
CA GLN A 56 -7.98 -8.66 -7.94
C GLN A 56 -7.87 -10.17 -7.71
N LEU A 57 -6.79 -10.61 -7.06
CA LEU A 57 -6.52 -12.02 -6.79
C LEU A 57 -6.90 -12.42 -5.36
N PHE A 58 -6.88 -11.48 -4.43
CA PHE A 58 -7.28 -11.69 -3.04
C PHE A 58 -7.86 -10.39 -2.46
N HIS A 59 -8.93 -10.52 -1.68
CA HIS A 59 -9.48 -9.43 -0.90
C HIS A 59 -10.07 -9.96 0.41
N ALA A 60 -9.78 -9.28 1.52
CA ALA A 60 -10.36 -9.61 2.82
C ALA A 60 -10.54 -8.36 3.68
N ALA A 61 -11.77 -8.12 4.13
CA ALA A 61 -12.08 -7.19 5.20
C ALA A 61 -12.09 -7.91 6.56
N LEU A 62 -11.50 -7.31 7.60
CA LEU A 62 -11.47 -7.86 8.95
C LEU A 62 -12.39 -7.05 9.89
N PRO A 63 -12.88 -7.63 11.00
CA PRO A 63 -13.72 -6.93 11.96
C PRO A 63 -13.13 -5.56 12.36
N GLY A 64 -13.95 -4.53 12.25
CA GLY A 64 -13.58 -3.14 12.52
C GLY A 64 -13.10 -2.34 11.30
N SER A 65 -12.83 -2.97 10.16
CA SER A 65 -12.70 -2.25 8.89
C SER A 65 -14.08 -1.86 8.33
N SER A 66 -14.11 -0.94 7.39
CA SER A 66 -15.32 -0.42 6.74
C SER A 66 -15.08 -0.21 5.24
N ALA A 67 -16.13 0.15 4.50
CA ALA A 67 -16.03 0.50 3.08
C ALA A 67 -15.06 1.68 2.80
N ASP A 68 -14.78 2.54 3.79
CA ASP A 68 -13.76 3.58 3.66
C ASP A 68 -12.36 2.96 3.46
N ASN A 69 -12.07 1.81 4.08
CA ASN A 69 -10.81 1.10 3.86
C ASN A 69 -10.65 0.67 2.40
N ASP A 70 -11.73 0.25 1.75
CA ASP A 70 -11.72 -0.15 0.33
C ASP A 70 -11.47 1.06 -0.58
N ALA A 71 -12.09 2.21 -0.28
CA ALA A 71 -11.83 3.46 -0.97
C ALA A 71 -10.37 3.90 -0.83
N TRP A 72 -9.78 3.76 0.37
CA TRP A 72 -8.37 4.03 0.61
C TRP A 72 -7.44 3.06 -0.12
N ILE A 73 -7.78 1.77 -0.20
CA ILE A 73 -7.04 0.79 -1.01
C ILE A 73 -7.02 1.23 -2.46
N ASP A 74 -8.18 1.58 -3.02
CA ASP A 74 -8.31 2.01 -4.40
C ASP A 74 -7.50 3.28 -4.72
N ARG A 75 -7.51 4.27 -3.82
CA ARG A 75 -6.74 5.51 -3.98
C ARG A 75 -5.23 5.28 -3.90
N LYS A 76 -4.77 4.42 -2.98
CA LYS A 76 -3.34 4.12 -2.80
C LYS A 76 -2.80 3.25 -3.94
N ARG A 77 -3.54 2.23 -4.39
CA ARG A 77 -3.08 1.37 -5.49
C ARG A 77 -2.91 2.15 -6.79
N LYS A 78 -3.78 3.12 -7.07
CA LYS A 78 -3.67 3.98 -8.27
C LYS A 78 -2.40 4.81 -8.26
N VAL A 79 -1.87 5.17 -7.07
CA VAL A 79 -0.54 5.78 -6.95
C VAL A 79 0.55 4.79 -7.35
N VAL A 80 0.51 3.56 -6.83
CA VAL A 80 1.50 2.52 -7.19
C VAL A 80 1.45 2.19 -8.69
N GLU A 81 0.26 1.99 -9.25
CA GLU A 81 0.05 1.72 -10.68
C GLU A 81 0.60 2.85 -11.56
N ARG A 82 0.49 4.11 -11.13
CA ARG A 82 0.95 5.28 -11.90
C ARG A 82 2.46 5.52 -11.80
N TYR A 83 3.02 5.38 -10.60
CA TYR A 83 4.40 5.79 -10.32
C TYR A 83 5.39 4.63 -10.30
N GLY A 84 4.92 3.38 -10.19
CA GLY A 84 5.78 2.19 -10.08
C GLY A 84 6.58 2.14 -8.76
N GLU A 85 6.12 2.86 -7.75
CA GLU A 85 6.75 3.01 -6.43
C GLU A 85 5.65 2.93 -5.35
N SER A 86 5.98 2.46 -4.15
CA SER A 86 5.01 2.36 -3.05
C SER A 86 4.38 3.71 -2.76
N SER A 87 3.09 3.71 -2.40
CA SER A 87 2.36 4.96 -2.13
C SER A 87 3.01 5.77 -1.00
N TYR A 88 3.71 5.11 -0.08
CA TYR A 88 4.46 5.77 0.98
C TYR A 88 5.75 6.44 0.48
N LEU A 89 6.52 5.80 -0.42
CA LEU A 89 7.72 6.38 -1.00
C LEU A 89 7.36 7.63 -1.81
N VAL A 90 6.31 7.55 -2.64
CA VAL A 90 5.81 8.69 -3.42
C VAL A 90 5.48 9.85 -2.49
N GLY A 91 4.64 9.65 -1.46
CA GLY A 91 4.29 10.71 -0.52
C GLY A 91 5.51 11.28 0.23
N THR A 92 6.49 10.43 0.57
CA THR A 92 7.72 10.85 1.25
C THR A 92 8.57 11.76 0.38
N ARG A 93 8.64 11.53 -0.94
CA ARG A 93 9.35 12.40 -1.88
C ARG A 93 8.74 13.79 -2.01
N PHE A 94 7.41 13.91 -1.95
CA PHE A 94 6.75 15.21 -1.92
C PHE A 94 7.06 15.95 -0.60
N ARG A 95 6.94 15.26 0.54
CA ARG A 95 7.30 15.84 1.85
C ARG A 95 8.75 16.31 1.93
N ALA A 96 9.68 15.55 1.36
CA ALA A 96 11.10 15.95 1.30
C ALA A 96 11.35 17.22 0.47
N LYS A 97 10.42 17.59 -0.43
CA LYS A 97 10.47 18.84 -1.21
C LYS A 97 9.71 19.98 -0.53
N GLY A 98 9.21 19.78 0.70
CA GLY A 98 8.45 20.80 1.44
C GLY A 98 7.00 20.97 0.98
N THR A 99 6.42 19.96 0.35
CA THR A 99 5.03 19.98 -0.14
C THR A 99 4.32 18.65 0.17
N THR A 100 3.03 18.55 -0.15
CA THR A 100 2.25 17.31 -0.11
C THR A 100 1.98 16.75 -1.50
N PHE A 101 1.60 15.46 -1.56
CA PHE A 101 1.19 14.86 -2.82
C PHE A 101 -0.12 15.49 -3.32
N GLU A 102 -1.03 15.78 -2.40
CA GLU A 102 -2.34 16.36 -2.63
C GLU A 102 -2.22 17.77 -3.24
N GLU A 103 -1.29 18.60 -2.74
CA GLU A 103 -1.10 19.97 -3.24
C GLU A 103 -0.33 20.04 -4.57
N SER A 104 0.61 19.12 -4.82
CA SER A 104 1.60 19.29 -5.89
C SER A 104 1.58 18.22 -6.98
N SER A 105 0.81 17.13 -6.84
CA SER A 105 0.74 16.09 -7.88
C SER A 105 -0.11 16.49 -9.09
N ARG A 106 -1.00 17.49 -8.93
CA ARG A 106 -2.06 17.87 -9.90
C ARG A 106 -3.04 16.74 -10.21
N LEU A 107 -3.08 15.70 -9.39
CA LEU A 107 -4.01 14.59 -9.52
C LEU A 107 -5.23 14.84 -8.62
N ASP A 108 -6.36 14.29 -9.02
CA ASP A 108 -7.59 14.32 -8.22
C ASP A 108 -7.38 13.59 -6.89
N PRO A 109 -7.50 14.27 -5.73
CA PRO A 109 -7.29 13.65 -4.42
C PRO A 109 -8.32 12.56 -4.12
N ASP A 110 -9.53 12.61 -4.69
CA ASP A 110 -10.53 11.55 -4.50
C ASP A 110 -10.16 10.27 -5.25
N THR A 111 -9.27 10.38 -6.24
CA THR A 111 -8.79 9.27 -7.05
C THR A 111 -7.42 8.74 -6.60
N TYR A 112 -6.55 9.58 -6.04
CA TYR A 112 -5.17 9.21 -5.68
C TYR A 112 -4.82 9.63 -4.25
N ALA A 113 -4.13 8.75 -3.51
CA ALA A 113 -3.67 9.06 -2.15
C ALA A 113 -2.27 8.47 -1.90
N ALA A 114 -1.25 9.33 -1.73
CA ALA A 114 0.13 8.90 -1.50
C ALA A 114 0.45 8.73 0.00
N HIS A 115 -0.36 7.91 0.66
CA HIS A 115 -0.19 7.51 2.05
C HIS A 115 0.22 6.04 2.12
N GLY A 116 0.88 5.64 3.21
CA GLY A 116 1.32 4.24 3.37
C GLY A 116 0.18 3.22 3.33
N GLY A 117 0.46 2.04 2.79
CA GLY A 117 -0.48 0.92 2.69
C GLY A 117 -0.65 0.31 1.31
N SER A 118 0.09 0.75 0.28
CA SER A 118 0.17 0.08 -1.01
C SER A 118 1.63 0.04 -1.48
N PHE A 119 2.04 -1.10 -2.05
CA PHE A 119 3.42 -1.47 -2.35
C PHE A 119 3.47 -2.17 -3.72
#